data_AF-A0AAE1EHX3-F1
#
_entry.id   AF-A0AAE1EHX3-F1
#
_cell.length_a   1.000
_cell.length_b   1.000
_cell.length_c   1.000
_cell.angle_alpha   90.00
_cell.angle_beta   90.00
_cell.angle_gamma   90.00
#
_symmetry.space_group_name_H-M   'P 1'
#
loop_
_entity.id
_entity.type
_entity.pdbx_description
1 polymer ?
#
loop_
_entity_poly.entity_id
_entity_poly.type
_entity_poly.pdbx_seq_one_letter_code
_entity_poly.pdbx_strand_id
1 'polypeptide(L)'
;GRQFDAKGDLRDWWDKGTKAKFLEKAKCIIHQYGNYSVPEVNLTVNGINTQGENIADNGGIKEAYFAYNQWEKDFGPEQTLPSLPYSTKQLFWLSAANVWCGKYRPEALKLRVLTGGSLAGAV
;
A
#
# COMPACT_ATOMS: atom_id res chain seq x y z
N GLY A 1 -3.03 -8.46 11.46
CA GLY A 1 -2.83 -7.42 12.48
C GLY A 1 -4.00 -7.28 13.44
N ARG A 2 -5.06 -6.54 13.07
CA ARG A 2 -6.09 -6.02 14.00
C ARG A 2 -6.79 -6.99 14.98
N GLN A 3 -6.68 -8.31 14.80
CA GLN A 3 -7.32 -9.29 15.69
C GLN A 3 -6.46 -9.63 16.91
N PHE A 4 -5.20 -9.14 16.93
CA PHE A 4 -4.29 -9.30 18.04
C PHE A 4 -4.26 -8.01 18.84
N ASP A 5 -4.28 -8.12 20.17
CA ASP A 5 -4.15 -6.96 21.06
C ASP A 5 -2.69 -6.52 21.23
N ALA A 6 -2.44 -5.53 22.08
CA ALA A 6 -1.11 -4.96 22.30
C ALA A 6 -0.09 -5.96 22.88
N LYS A 7 -0.53 -7.09 23.47
CA LYS A 7 0.34 -8.16 23.96
C LYS A 7 0.61 -9.24 22.91
N GLY A 8 -0.07 -9.15 21.76
CA GLY A 8 -0.02 -10.18 20.72
C GLY A 8 -1.02 -11.31 20.93
N ASP A 9 -1.99 -11.17 21.84
CA ASP A 9 -3.00 -12.19 22.09
C ASP A 9 -4.16 -12.08 21.08
N LEU A 10 -4.64 -13.21 20.55
CA LEU A 10 -5.80 -13.24 19.65
C LEU A 10 -7.08 -12.97 20.45
N ARG A 11 -7.61 -11.75 20.36
CA ARG A 11 -8.78 -11.31 21.12
C ARG A 11 -9.57 -10.28 20.32
N ASP A 12 -10.90 -10.34 20.36
CA ASP A 12 -11.72 -9.25 19.82
C ASP A 12 -11.73 -8.10 20.84
N TRP A 13 -10.86 -7.12 20.62
CA TRP A 13 -10.66 -5.95 21.49
C TRP A 13 -11.30 -4.67 20.92
N TRP A 14 -12.04 -4.77 19.81
CA TRP A 14 -12.74 -3.65 19.19
C TRP A 14 -14.22 -3.65 19.53
N ASP A 15 -14.78 -2.46 19.76
CA ASP A 15 -16.23 -2.27 19.78
C ASP A 15 -16.85 -2.70 18.45
N LYS A 16 -18.09 -3.21 18.52
CA LYS A 16 -18.84 -3.69 17.36
C LYS A 16 -18.93 -2.64 16.24
N GLY A 17 -19.13 -1.37 16.60
CA GLY A 17 -19.21 -0.27 15.64
C GLY A 17 -17.89 -0.01 14.90
N THR A 18 -16.77 -0.05 15.62
CA THR A 18 -15.42 0.11 15.04
C THR A 18 -15.10 -1.03 14.08
N LYS A 19 -15.40 -2.27 14.48
CA LYS A 19 -15.23 -3.45 13.63
C LYS A 19 -16.06 -3.36 12.34
N ALA A 20 -17.32 -2.93 12.43
CA ALA A 20 -18.18 -2.76 11.27
C ALA A 20 -17.61 -1.72 10.28
N LYS A 21 -17.21 -0.53 10.76
CA LYS A 21 -16.63 0.55 9.94
C LYS A 21 -15.31 0.14 9.29
N PHE A 22 -14.47 -0.62 10.01
CA PHE A 22 -13.24 -1.13 9.43
C PHE A 22 -13.52 -2.09 8.28
N LEU A 23 -14.43 -3.04 8.46
CA LEU A 23 -14.78 -4.01 7.41
C LEU A 23 -15.39 -3.29 6.20
N GLU A 24 -16.19 -2.25 6.42
CA GLU A 24 -16.71 -1.41 5.33
C GLU A 24 -15.58 -0.74 4.53
N LYS A 25 -14.60 -0.11 5.19
CA LYS A 25 -13.45 0.50 4.51
C LYS A 25 -12.56 -0.52 3.82
N ALA A 26 -12.35 -1.69 4.45
CA ALA A 26 -11.59 -2.78 3.85
C ALA A 26 -12.24 -3.28 2.56
N LYS A 27 -13.58 -3.32 2.47
CA LYS A 27 -14.28 -3.68 1.23
C LYS A 27 -13.94 -2.76 0.06
N CYS A 28 -13.72 -1.46 0.31
CA CYS A 28 -13.29 -0.52 -0.74
C CYS A 28 -11.92 -0.93 -1.32
N ILE A 29 -10.95 -1.26 -0.47
CA ILE A 29 -9.63 -1.76 -0.89
C ILE A 29 -9.77 -3.10 -1.64
N ILE A 30 -10.58 -4.03 -1.13
CA ILE A 30 -10.82 -5.32 -1.80
C ILE A 30 -11.40 -5.11 -3.21
N HIS A 31 -12.40 -4.23 -3.36
CA HIS A 31 -13.02 -3.95 -4.65
C HIS A 31 -12.07 -3.23 -5.61
N GLN A 32 -11.33 -2.23 -5.14
CA GLN A 32 -10.38 -1.50 -5.97
C GLN A 32 -9.32 -2.44 -6.54
N TYR A 33 -8.64 -3.19 -5.68
CA TYR A 33 -7.56 -4.07 -6.12
C TYR A 33 -8.09 -5.31 -6.85
N GLY A 34 -9.27 -5.79 -6.50
CA GLY A 34 -9.96 -6.87 -7.21
C GLY A 34 -10.35 -6.54 -8.66
N ASN A 35 -10.30 -5.26 -9.05
CA ASN A 35 -10.55 -4.82 -10.42
C ASN A 35 -9.27 -4.64 -11.25
N TYR A 36 -8.09 -4.88 -10.69
CA TYR A 36 -6.84 -4.82 -11.44
C TYR A 36 -6.60 -6.12 -12.21
N SER A 37 -6.49 -5.98 -13.52
CA SER A 37 -6.10 -7.06 -14.44
C SER A 37 -4.58 -7.01 -14.67
N VAL A 38 -3.97 -8.18 -14.78
CA VAL A 38 -2.56 -8.39 -15.09
C VAL A 38 -2.49 -9.08 -16.47
N PRO A 39 -2.45 -8.31 -17.57
CA PRO A 39 -2.59 -8.82 -18.93
C PRO A 39 -1.52 -9.85 -19.32
N GLU A 40 -0.30 -9.72 -18.78
CA GLU A 40 0.85 -10.58 -19.08
C GLU A 40 0.60 -12.06 -18.73
N VAL A 41 -0.30 -12.32 -17.79
CA VAL A 41 -0.67 -13.68 -17.35
C VAL A 41 -2.17 -13.95 -17.46
N ASN A 42 -2.94 -12.99 -18.00
CA ASN A 42 -4.39 -13.04 -18.13
C ASN A 42 -5.10 -13.41 -16.81
N LEU A 43 -4.70 -12.75 -15.72
CA LEU A 43 -5.30 -12.93 -14.40
C LEU A 43 -5.79 -11.61 -13.84
N THR A 44 -6.74 -11.70 -12.91
CA THR A 44 -7.20 -10.58 -12.09
C THR A 44 -6.66 -10.76 -10.68
N VAL A 45 -6.24 -9.66 -10.06
CA VAL A 45 -5.78 -9.64 -8.68
C VAL A 45 -6.89 -10.12 -7.75
N ASN A 46 -6.55 -10.99 -6.79
CA ASN A 46 -7.46 -11.33 -5.71
C ASN A 46 -7.39 -10.27 -4.60
N GLY A 47 -8.33 -9.33 -4.62
CA GLY A 47 -8.43 -8.25 -3.63
C GLY A 47 -8.64 -8.73 -2.19
N ILE A 48 -9.25 -9.89 -1.98
CA ILE A 48 -9.45 -10.47 -0.63
C ILE A 48 -8.12 -10.97 -0.08
N ASN A 49 -7.34 -11.71 -0.88
CA ASN A 49 -6.05 -12.27 -0.44
C ASN A 49 -5.02 -11.17 -0.18
N THR A 50 -5.06 -10.09 -0.94
CA THR A 50 -4.06 -9.01 -0.89
C THR A 50 -4.45 -7.86 0.04
N GLN A 51 -5.68 -7.84 0.58
CA GLN A 51 -6.20 -6.72 1.37
C GLN A 51 -5.30 -6.30 2.54
N GLY A 52 -4.63 -7.25 3.19
CA GLY A 52 -3.78 -6.98 4.35
C GLY A 52 -2.61 -6.06 3.97
N GLU A 53 -1.88 -6.45 2.94
CA GLU A 53 -0.76 -5.67 2.38
C GLU A 53 -1.27 -4.38 1.73
N ASN A 54 -2.37 -4.42 0.97
CA ASN A 54 -2.89 -3.21 0.32
C ASN A 54 -3.33 -2.14 1.36
N ILE A 55 -3.91 -2.55 2.49
CA ILE A 55 -4.22 -1.63 3.61
C ILE A 55 -2.93 -1.08 4.22
N ALA A 56 -1.90 -1.92 4.39
CA ALA A 56 -0.61 -1.50 4.91
C ALA A 56 0.10 -0.51 3.98
N ASP A 57 0.13 -0.77 2.67
CA ASP A 57 0.75 0.10 1.65
C ASP A 57 0.08 1.48 1.62
N ASN A 58 -1.27 1.52 1.56
CA ASN A 58 -2.03 2.77 1.54
C ASN A 58 -1.90 3.54 2.87
N GLY A 59 -1.95 2.83 4.00
CA GLY A 59 -1.78 3.44 5.32
C GLY A 59 -0.38 3.98 5.52
N GLY A 60 0.64 3.17 5.24
CA GLY A 60 2.05 3.49 5.44
C GLY A 60 2.47 4.69 4.61
N ILE A 61 2.15 4.73 3.31
CA ILE A 61 2.57 5.85 2.46
C ILE A 61 1.84 7.16 2.83
N LYS A 62 0.59 7.07 3.26
CA LYS A 62 -0.18 8.23 3.74
C LYS A 62 0.44 8.82 5.01
N GLU A 63 0.72 7.99 6.00
CA GLU A 63 1.33 8.45 7.26
C GLU A 63 2.76 8.96 7.02
N ALA A 64 3.54 8.32 6.15
CA ALA A 64 4.86 8.81 5.75
C ALA A 64 4.79 10.19 5.07
N TYR A 65 3.82 10.41 4.19
CA TYR A 65 3.63 11.72 3.54
C TYR A 65 3.20 12.79 4.55
N PHE A 66 2.34 12.45 5.50
CA PHE A 66 1.97 13.36 6.60
C PHE A 66 3.18 13.71 7.48
N ALA A 67 4.00 12.73 7.83
CA ALA A 67 5.23 12.95 8.58
C ALA A 67 6.21 13.86 7.83
N TYR A 68 6.41 13.63 6.52
CA TYR A 68 7.26 14.49 5.69
C TYR A 68 6.73 15.93 5.63
N ASN A 69 5.43 16.13 5.43
CA ASN A 69 4.83 17.47 5.44
C ASN A 69 4.92 18.15 6.80
N GLN A 70 4.85 17.40 7.90
CA GLN A 70 5.02 17.96 9.23
C GLN A 70 6.47 18.38 9.47
N TRP A 71 7.42 17.53 9.09
CA TRP A 71 8.83 17.83 9.15
C TRP A 71 9.19 19.08 8.33
N GLU A 72 8.65 19.23 7.11
CA GLU A 72 8.83 20.43 6.28
C GLU A 72 8.31 21.71 6.94
N LYS A 73 7.22 21.62 7.73
CA LYS A 73 6.71 22.77 8.50
C LYS A 73 7.62 23.14 9.67
N ASP A 74 8.18 22.13 10.33
CA ASP A 74 8.98 22.32 11.54
C ASP A 74 10.40 22.79 11.23
N PHE A 75 10.96 22.36 10.09
CA PHE A 75 12.36 22.61 9.71
C PHE A 75 12.54 23.44 8.44
N GLY A 76 11.45 23.76 7.75
CA GLY A 76 11.47 24.46 6.46
C GLY A 76 11.63 23.51 5.26
N PRO A 77 11.48 24.04 4.03
CA PRO A 77 11.60 23.25 2.81
C PRO A 77 13.04 22.84 2.52
N GLU A 78 13.23 21.60 2.07
CA GLU A 78 14.50 21.15 1.51
C GLU A 78 14.81 21.82 0.17
N GLN A 79 16.10 21.84 -0.17
CA GLN A 79 16.52 22.23 -1.52
C GLN A 79 16.08 21.16 -2.52
N THR A 80 15.67 21.61 -3.70
CA THR A 80 15.34 20.69 -4.81
C THR A 80 16.61 20.04 -5.34
N LEU A 81 16.48 18.83 -5.90
CA LEU A 81 17.61 18.15 -6.51
C LEU A 81 18.05 18.84 -7.81
N PRO A 82 19.36 18.99 -8.06
CA PRO A 82 19.85 19.54 -9.31
C PRO A 82 19.44 18.64 -10.48
N SER A 83 19.14 19.25 -11.62
CA SER A 83 18.79 18.56 -12.88
C SER A 83 17.49 17.75 -12.88
N LEU A 84 16.70 17.77 -11.79
CA LEU A 84 15.37 17.17 -11.74
C LEU A 84 14.30 18.27 -11.61
N PRO A 85 13.36 18.41 -12.57
CA PRO A 85 12.34 19.46 -12.55
C PRO A 85 11.16 19.10 -11.63
N TYR A 86 11.46 18.62 -10.42
CA TYR A 86 10.48 18.15 -9.45
C TYR A 86 10.67 18.84 -8.09
N SER A 87 9.57 19.25 -7.49
CA SER A 87 9.52 19.66 -6.09
C SER A 87 9.88 18.50 -5.15
N THR A 88 10.30 18.80 -3.93
CA THR A 88 10.58 17.80 -2.89
C THR A 88 9.37 16.90 -2.59
N LYS A 89 8.15 17.46 -2.62
CA LYS A 89 6.89 16.70 -2.53
C LYS A 89 6.65 15.75 -3.69
N GLN A 90 6.99 16.15 -4.92
CA GLN A 90 6.94 15.23 -6.06
C GLN A 90 8.02 14.16 -5.96
N LEU A 91 9.22 14.52 -5.49
CA LEU A 91 10.32 13.59 -5.28
C LEU A 91 9.99 12.54 -4.21
N PHE A 92 9.21 12.86 -3.18
CA PHE A 92 8.67 11.89 -2.24
C PHE A 92 7.90 10.78 -2.97
N TRP A 93 6.95 11.15 -3.83
CA TRP A 93 6.13 10.18 -4.58
C TRP A 93 6.92 9.43 -5.64
N LEU A 94 7.88 10.09 -6.31
CA LEU A 94 8.80 9.43 -7.24
C LEU A 94 9.68 8.41 -6.52
N SER A 95 10.21 8.75 -5.35
CA SER A 95 11.01 7.84 -4.53
C SER A 95 10.17 6.64 -4.08
N ALA A 96 8.95 6.89 -3.58
CA ALA A 96 8.01 5.84 -3.17
C ALA A 96 7.67 4.88 -4.32
N ALA A 97 7.46 5.39 -5.54
CA ALA A 97 7.21 4.56 -6.72
C ALA A 97 8.46 3.77 -7.15
N ASN A 98 9.64 4.40 -7.10
CA ASN A 98 10.90 3.77 -7.52
C ASN A 98 11.30 2.56 -6.66
N VAL A 99 10.90 2.51 -5.39
CA VAL A 99 11.10 1.31 -4.53
C VAL A 99 10.45 0.07 -5.13
N TRP A 100 9.39 0.25 -5.92
CA TRP A 100 8.62 -0.83 -6.53
C TRP A 100 9.01 -1.12 -7.98
N CYS A 101 10.03 -0.43 -8.53
CA CYS A 101 10.54 -0.73 -9.85
C CYS A 101 11.08 -2.17 -9.91
N GLY A 102 10.41 -3.00 -10.70
CA GLY A 102 10.79 -4.40 -10.90
C GLY A 102 10.07 -4.99 -12.09
N LYS A 103 10.56 -6.13 -12.58
CA LYS A 103 9.90 -6.90 -13.62
C LYS A 103 9.98 -8.38 -13.28
N TYR A 104 8.90 -9.11 -13.53
CA TYR A 104 8.79 -10.53 -13.27
C TYR A 104 8.80 -11.33 -14.57
N ARG A 105 9.34 -12.55 -14.51
CA ARG A 105 9.07 -13.56 -15.55
C ARG A 105 7.59 -13.96 -15.47
N PRO A 106 6.92 -14.30 -16.60
CA PRO A 106 5.49 -14.61 -16.60
C PRO A 106 5.10 -15.70 -15.58
N GLU A 107 5.93 -16.72 -15.40
CA GLU A 107 5.66 -17.82 -14.48
C GLU A 107 5.70 -17.35 -13.02
N ALA A 108 6.67 -16.49 -12.68
CA ALA A 108 6.80 -15.89 -11.35
C ALA A 108 5.69 -14.87 -11.08
N LEU A 109 5.29 -14.10 -12.09
CA LEU A 109 4.17 -13.15 -12.01
C LEU A 109 2.86 -13.88 -11.73
N LYS A 110 2.59 -14.96 -12.47
CA LYS A 110 1.41 -15.81 -12.27
C LYS A 110 1.36 -16.34 -10.83
N LEU A 111 2.48 -16.88 -10.34
CA LEU A 111 2.55 -17.39 -8.97
C LEU A 111 2.25 -16.28 -7.95
N ARG A 112 2.89 -15.11 -8.10
CA ARG A 112 2.71 -13.98 -7.18
C ARG A 112 1.26 -13.49 -7.11
N VAL A 113 0.59 -13.38 -8.27
CA VAL A 113 -0.83 -12.98 -8.33
C VAL A 113 -1.73 -13.99 -7.63
N LEU A 114 -1.45 -15.29 -7.75
CA LEU A 114 -2.26 -16.36 -7.17
C LEU A 114 -2.02 -16.54 -5.65
N THR A 115 -0.78 -16.42 -5.19
CA THR A 115 -0.44 -16.64 -3.78
C THR A 115 -0.70 -15.43 -2.89
N GLY A 116 -1.06 -14.28 -3.46
CA GLY A 116 -1.44 -13.08 -2.71
C GLY A 116 -0.29 -12.41 -1.96
N GLY A 117 0.95 -12.52 -2.47
CA GLY A 117 2.07 -11.74 -1.95
C GLY A 117 1.92 -10.24 -2.30
N SER A 118 2.75 -9.37 -1.71
CA SER A 118 2.77 -7.93 -2.06
C SER A 118 2.82 -7.76 -3.59
N LEU A 119 1.79 -7.11 -4.12
CA LEU A 119 1.61 -6.84 -5.55
C LEU A 119 2.36 -5.60 -6.01
N ALA A 120 3.07 -4.94 -5.11
CA ALA A 120 3.76 -3.73 -5.45
C ALA A 120 4.87 -4.05 -6.48
N GLY A 121 4.74 -3.41 -7.66
CA GLY A 121 5.53 -3.68 -8.88
C GLY A 121 4.91 -4.66 -9.89
N ALA A 122 3.70 -5.20 -9.64
CA ALA A 122 2.98 -6.08 -10.57
C ALA A 122 1.73 -5.44 -11.21
N VAL A 123 1.34 -4.24 -10.77
CA VAL A 123 0.22 -3.43 -11.28
C VAL A 123 0.73 -2.03 -11.61
#